data_AF-A0A3B0MDN4-F1
#
_entry.id   AF-A0A3B0MDN4-F1
#
_cell.length_a   1.000
_cell.length_b   1.000
_cell.length_c   1.000
_cell.angle_alpha   90.00
_cell.angle_beta   90.00
_cell.angle_gamma   90.00
#
_symmetry.space_group_name_H-M   'P 1'
#
loop_
_entity.id
_entity.type
_entity.pdbx_description
1 polymer ?
#
loop_
_entity_poly.entity_id
_entity_poly.type
_entity_poly.pdbx_seq_one_letter_code
_entity_poly.pdbx_strand_id
1 'polypeptide(L)'
;MITITRKRGDTRRLRFHTEFALADVAITASARDSGGTARAIPAGVVDLDARLFELWGIGDLPVGLHACEVEYARLGHTIPSQTFFLQITEAMTP
;
A
#
# COMPACT_ATOMS: atom_id res chain seq x y z
N MET A 1 -10.23 6.79 0.22
CA MET A 1 -9.57 6.89 1.55
C MET A 1 -9.81 5.59 2.29
N ILE A 2 -8.77 4.98 2.86
CA ILE A 2 -8.82 3.73 3.63
C ILE A 2 -8.48 4.07 5.10
N THR A 3 -9.27 3.58 6.05
CA THR A 3 -9.01 3.78 7.49
C THR A 3 -8.65 2.45 8.13
N ILE A 4 -7.51 2.41 8.83
CA ILE A 4 -7.07 1.25 9.60
C ILE A 4 -6.97 1.66 11.07
N THR A 5 -7.83 1.05 11.88
CA THR A 5 -7.65 1.01 13.34
C THR A 5 -6.88 -0.24 13.70
N ARG A 6 -5.69 -0.07 14.27
CA ARG A 6 -4.79 -1.18 14.63
C ARG A 6 -4.48 -1.24 16.11
N LYS A 7 -4.08 -2.41 16.59
CA LYS A 7 -3.38 -2.56 17.86
C LYS A 7 -1.87 -2.57 17.58
N ARG A 8 -1.05 -2.33 18.61
CA ARG A 8 0.41 -2.46 18.48
C ARG A 8 0.75 -3.89 18.05
N GLY A 9 1.59 -4.03 17.02
CA GLY A 9 1.97 -5.34 16.45
C GLY A 9 1.01 -5.90 15.39
N ASP A 10 0.07 -5.10 14.88
CA ASP A 10 -0.82 -5.52 13.79
C ASP A 10 -0.04 -5.75 12.48
N THR A 11 -0.15 -6.95 11.92
CA THR A 11 0.52 -7.36 10.67
C THR A 11 -0.45 -7.42 9.48
N ARG A 12 -1.59 -6.73 9.57
CA ARG A 12 -2.57 -6.67 8.47
C ARG A 12 -1.93 -6.23 7.16
N ARG A 13 -2.45 -6.82 6.09
CA ARG A 13 -2.10 -6.50 4.71
C ARG A 13 -3.28 -5.85 4.03
N LEU A 14 -3.01 -4.91 3.15
CA LEU A 14 -4.02 -4.37 2.25
C LEU A 14 -3.91 -5.10 0.93
N ARG A 15 -5.04 -5.56 0.41
CA ARG A 15 -5.13 -6.34 -0.82
C ARG A 15 -5.90 -5.54 -1.85
N PHE A 16 -5.36 -5.48 -3.06
CA PHE A 16 -5.86 -4.64 -4.14
C PHE A 16 -6.03 -5.48 -5.40
N HIS A 17 -7.12 -5.21 -6.11
CA HIS A 17 -7.39 -5.76 -7.42
C HIS A 17 -7.08 -4.72 -8.49
N THR A 18 -6.37 -5.11 -9.54
CA THR A 18 -6.07 -4.24 -10.70
C THR A 18 -6.90 -4.62 -11.91
N GLU A 19 -7.22 -3.64 -12.74
CA GLU A 19 -7.92 -3.90 -14.00
C GLU A 19 -6.98 -4.44 -15.10
N PHE A 20 -5.67 -4.28 -14.92
CA PHE A 20 -4.64 -4.75 -15.86
C PHE A 20 -3.93 -6.01 -15.34
N ALA A 21 -3.32 -6.75 -16.27
CA ALA A 21 -2.54 -7.94 -15.98
C ALA A 21 -1.23 -7.59 -15.27
N LEU A 22 -0.87 -8.38 -14.25
CA LEU A 22 0.31 -8.17 -13.41
C LEU A 22 1.56 -8.94 -13.90
N ALA A 23 1.48 -9.67 -15.01
CA ALA A 23 2.61 -10.39 -15.58
C ALA A 23 3.75 -9.42 -15.94
N ASP A 24 4.95 -9.71 -15.43
CA ASP A 24 6.16 -8.89 -15.59
C ASP A 24 6.03 -7.45 -15.09
N VAL A 25 5.14 -7.21 -14.12
CA VAL A 25 4.98 -5.91 -13.45
C VAL A 25 5.74 -5.91 -12.14
N ALA A 26 6.69 -4.98 -11.99
CA ALA A 26 7.26 -4.64 -10.70
C ALA A 26 6.35 -3.61 -10.01
N ILE A 27 6.04 -3.85 -8.73
CA ILE A 27 5.20 -2.96 -7.92
C ILE A 27 6.07 -2.33 -6.84
N THR A 28 6.11 -1.01 -6.81
CA THR A 28 6.71 -0.24 -5.72
C THR A 28 5.61 0.56 -5.04
N ALA A 29 5.66 0.61 -3.71
CA ALA A 29 4.72 1.41 -2.94
C ALA A 29 5.45 2.24 -1.89
N SER A 30 4.95 3.43 -1.62
CA SER A 30 5.46 4.30 -0.57
C SER A 30 4.33 5.05 0.12
N ALA A 31 4.52 5.37 1.39
CA ALA A 31 3.64 6.26 2.16
C ALA A 31 4.42 7.51 2.56
N ARG A 32 3.81 8.67 2.33
CA ARG A 32 4.31 9.96 2.78
C ARG A 32 3.41 10.52 3.87
N ASP A 33 3.98 10.83 5.02
CA ASP A 33 3.26 11.53 6.09
C ASP A 33 3.14 13.03 5.82
N SER A 34 2.38 13.73 6.66
CA SER A 34 2.21 15.19 6.57
C SER A 34 3.50 15.99 6.80
N GLY A 35 4.51 15.37 7.43
CA GLY A 35 5.85 15.94 7.59
C GLY A 35 6.71 15.80 6.33
N GLY A 36 6.22 15.14 5.29
CA GLY A 36 6.93 14.90 4.04
C GLY A 36 7.87 13.71 4.08
N THR A 37 7.92 12.95 5.19
CA THR A 37 8.78 11.76 5.29
C THR A 37 8.14 10.63 4.52
N ALA A 38 8.84 10.14 3.50
CA ALA A 38 8.43 8.99 2.71
C ALA A 38 9.01 7.69 3.31
N ARG A 39 8.19 6.64 3.35
CA ARG A 39 8.56 5.30 3.78
C ARG A 39 8.17 4.31 2.70
N ALA A 40 9.07 3.39 2.35
CA ALA A 40 8.73 2.30 1.46
C ALA A 40 7.70 1.38 2.13
N ILE A 41 6.65 1.04 1.40
CA ILE A 41 5.70 0.00 1.76
C ILE A 41 6.05 -1.22 0.91
N PRO A 42 6.44 -2.33 1.54
CA PRO A 42 6.62 -3.57 0.80
C PRO A 42 5.34 -4.01 0.05
N ALA A 43 5.52 -4.39 -1.21
CA ALA A 43 4.44 -4.79 -2.09
C ALA A 43 4.78 -6.07 -2.84
N GLY A 44 3.77 -6.83 -3.25
CA GLY A 44 3.98 -8.03 -4.05
C GLY A 44 2.72 -8.56 -4.68
N VAL A 45 2.89 -9.19 -5.84
CA VAL A 45 1.81 -9.91 -6.53
C VAL A 45 1.48 -11.18 -5.75
N VAL A 46 0.19 -11.40 -5.52
CA VAL A 46 -0.32 -12.57 -4.80
C VAL A 46 -0.92 -13.57 -5.78
N ASP A 47 -1.60 -13.07 -6.80
CA ASP A 47 -2.24 -13.89 -7.82
C ASP A 47 -2.27 -13.13 -9.15
N LEU A 48 -1.60 -13.67 -10.17
CA LEU A 48 -1.51 -13.07 -11.50
C LEU A 48 -2.86 -13.13 -12.24
N ASP A 49 -3.57 -14.24 -12.13
CA ASP A 49 -4.81 -14.51 -12.86
C ASP A 49 -5.95 -13.70 -12.26
N ALA A 50 -5.98 -13.61 -10.92
CA ALA A 50 -6.93 -12.78 -10.19
C ALA A 50 -6.48 -11.31 -10.07
N ARG A 51 -5.41 -10.90 -10.75
CA ARG A 51 -4.91 -9.50 -10.80
C ARG A 51 -4.79 -8.87 -9.42
N LEU A 52 -4.21 -9.64 -8.50
CA LEU A 52 -4.21 -9.36 -7.08
C LEU A 52 -2.79 -9.05 -6.60
N PHE A 53 -2.64 -7.92 -5.91
CA PHE A 53 -1.42 -7.60 -5.18
C PHE A 53 -1.72 -7.20 -3.73
N GLU A 54 -0.69 -7.30 -2.90
CA GLU A 54 -0.75 -6.92 -1.48
C GLU A 54 0.29 -5.87 -1.15
N LEU A 55 -0.07 -5.01 -0.20
CA LEU A 55 0.82 -4.15 0.54
C LEU A 55 0.91 -4.66 1.99
N TRP A 56 2.12 -4.86 2.49
CA TRP A 56 2.38 -5.28 3.88
C TRP A 56 3.25 -4.26 4.62
N GLY A 57 3.40 -4.41 5.94
CA GLY A 57 4.12 -3.43 6.78
C GLY A 57 3.34 -2.14 7.05
N ILE A 58 2.06 -2.09 6.69
CA ILE A 58 1.17 -0.95 6.98
C ILE A 58 1.04 -0.73 8.51
N GLY A 59 1.18 -1.79 9.30
CA GLY A 59 1.26 -1.77 10.75
C GLY A 59 2.48 -1.06 11.35
N ASP A 60 3.50 -0.74 10.54
CA ASP A 60 4.71 -0.06 10.99
C ASP A 60 4.70 1.45 10.70
N LEU A 61 3.75 1.91 9.88
CA LEU A 61 3.58 3.33 9.58
C LEU A 61 3.09 4.09 10.83
N PRO A 62 3.56 5.33 11.09
CA PRO A 62 3.08 6.12 12.23
C PRO A 62 1.55 6.34 12.23
N VAL A 63 0.95 6.56 13.40
CA VAL A 63 -0.44 7.03 13.50
C VAL A 63 -0.57 8.37 12.76
N GLY A 64 -1.62 8.52 11.97
CA GLY A 64 -1.86 9.72 11.18
C GLY A 64 -2.33 9.43 9.77
N LEU A 65 -2.43 10.50 8.97
CA LEU A 65 -2.78 10.46 7.56
C LEU A 65 -1.53 10.31 6.70
N HIS A 66 -1.57 9.37 5.77
CA HIS A 66 -0.50 9.12 4.80
C HIS A 66 -1.04 9.18 3.38
N ALA A 67 -0.33 9.88 2.50
CA ALA A 67 -0.52 9.75 1.07
C ALA A 67 0.28 8.55 0.58
N CYS A 68 -0.40 7.51 0.15
CA CYS A 68 0.22 6.29 -0.36
C CYS A 68 0.24 6.33 -1.89
N GLU A 69 1.41 6.14 -2.47
CA GLU A 69 1.59 6.02 -3.92
C GLU A 69 2.03 4.60 -4.26
N VAL A 70 1.37 4.01 -5.25
CA VAL A 70 1.72 2.71 -5.82
C VAL A 70 2.09 2.95 -7.28
N GLU A 71 3.32 2.61 -7.61
CA GLU A 71 3.85 2.68 -8.96
C GLU A 71 3.97 1.26 -9.53
N TYR A 72 3.75 1.18 -10.82
CA TYR A 72 3.78 -0.06 -11.57
C TYR A 72 4.77 0.11 -12.71
N ALA A 73 5.85 -0.67 -12.71
CA ALA A 73 6.85 -0.67 -13.76
C ALA A 73 6.75 -1.94 -14.59
N ARG A 74 6.50 -1.79 -15.89
CA ARG A 74 6.52 -2.89 -16.87
C ARG A 74 7.39 -2.49 -18.05
N LEU A 75 8.22 -3.40 -18.52
CA LEU A 75 9.07 -3.16 -19.69
C LEU A 75 8.22 -2.73 -20.90
N GLY A 76 8.51 -1.54 -21.44
CA GLY A 76 7.87 -1.01 -22.64
C GLY A 76 6.49 -0.39 -22.45
N HIS A 77 5.96 -0.28 -21.22
CA HIS A 77 4.63 0.27 -20.97
C HIS A 77 4.61 1.21 -19.75
N THR A 78 4.00 2.38 -19.92
CA THR A 78 3.69 3.28 -18.81
C THR A 78 2.34 2.89 -18.23
N ILE A 79 2.34 2.44 -16.97
CA ILE A 79 1.12 2.21 -16.19
C ILE A 79 0.99 3.40 -15.22
N PRO A 80 -0.16 4.10 -15.16
CA PRO A 80 -0.34 5.22 -14.25
C PRO A 80 -0.12 4.81 -12.80
N SER A 81 0.60 5.63 -12.02
CA SER A 81 0.65 5.44 -10.57
C SER A 81 -0.73 5.66 -9.96
N GLN A 82 -0.98 4.99 -8.84
CA GLN A 82 -2.22 5.12 -8.09
C GLN A 82 -1.90 5.75 -6.75
N THR A 83 -2.64 6.81 -6.42
CA THR A 83 -2.57 7.44 -5.12
C THR A 83 -3.82 7.15 -4.31
N PHE A 84 -3.65 6.75 -3.07
CA PHE A 84 -4.75 6.67 -2.10
C PHE A 84 -4.31 7.22 -0.74
N PHE A 85 -5.28 7.65 0.04
CA PHE A 85 -5.05 8.13 1.39
C PHE A 85 -5.31 7.04 2.40
N LEU A 86 -4.37 6.85 3.33
CA LEU A 86 -4.44 5.90 4.42
C LEU A 86 -4.46 6.65 5.76
N GLN A 87 -5.55 6.51 6.51
CA GLN A 87 -5.64 7.00 7.88
C GLN A 87 -5.34 5.85 8.84
N ILE A 88 -4.30 5.99 9.64
CA ILE A 88 -3.93 5.02 10.68
C ILE A 88 -4.34 5.58 12.04
N THR A 89 -5.06 4.77 12.81
CA THR A 89 -5.44 5.05 14.19
C THR A 89 -5.05 3.89 15.10
N GLU A 90 -4.80 4.18 16.38
CA GLU A 90 -4.57 3.16 17.39
C GLU A 90 -5.86 2.85 18.15
N ALA A 91 -6.13 1.56 18.34
CA ALA A 91 -7.18 1.11 19.24
C ALA A 91 -6.77 1.44 20.69
N MET A 92 -7.55 2.28 21.35
CA MET A 92 -7.45 2.48 22.79
C MET A 92 -7.72 1.12 23.46
N THR A 93 -6.73 0.59 24.17
CA THR A 93 -6.95 -0.58 25.01
C THR A 93 -7.47 -0.05 26.36
N PRO A 94 -8.66 -0.46 26.82
CA PRO A 94 -9.19 -0.02 28.11
C PRO A 94 -8.31 -0.46 29.28
#